data_AF-A0AAX1QAT1-F1
#
_entry.id   AF-A0AAX1QAT1-F1
#
_cell.length_a   1.000
_cell.length_b   1.000
_cell.length_c   1.000
_cell.angle_alpha   90.00
_cell.angle_beta   90.00
_cell.angle_gamma   90.00
#
_symmetry.space_group_name_H-M   'P 1'
#
loop_
_entity.id
_entity.type
_entity.pdbx_description
1 polymer ?
#
loop_
_entity_poly.entity_id
_entity_poly.type
_entity_poly.pdbx_seq_one_letter_code
_entity_poly.pdbx_strand_id
1 'polypeptide(L)' 'MKTQTEIRKYQMFIDGEFVNSSSQETTKVLNPATEEVISEIPKGTVEDVRRAIESAELAQKE' A
#
# COMPACT_ATOMS: atom_id res chain seq x y z
N MET A 1 9.87 -27.28 10.81
CA MET A 1 9.34 -26.70 9.56
C MET A 1 9.34 -25.19 9.71
N LYS A 2 10.17 -24.47 8.94
CA LYS A 2 10.02 -23.02 8.76
C LYS A 2 9.36 -22.86 7.40
N THR A 3 8.06 -22.62 7.35
CA THR A 3 7.40 -22.21 6.11
C THR A 3 7.92 -20.80 5.82
N GLN A 4 8.95 -20.69 4.98
CA GLN A 4 9.43 -19.40 4.51
C GLN A 4 8.42 -18.89 3.49
N THR A 5 7.36 -18.27 4.00
CA THR A 5 6.37 -17.56 3.18
C THR A 5 7.10 -16.39 2.53
N GLU A 6 7.07 -16.31 1.19
CA GLU A 6 7.63 -15.17 0.48
C GLU A 6 7.01 -13.86 1.01
N ILE A 7 7.86 -12.88 1.32
CA ILE A 7 7.42 -11.57 1.80
C ILE A 7 6.64 -10.88 0.68
N ARG A 8 5.32 -10.80 0.85
CA ARG A 8 4.44 -10.20 -0.15
C ARG A 8 4.62 -8.69 -0.16
N LYS A 9 4.74 -8.13 -1.36
CA LYS A 9 4.72 -6.69 -1.61
C LYS A 9 3.35 -6.30 -2.13
N TYR A 10 2.72 -5.33 -1.47
CA TYR A 10 1.43 -4.79 -1.88
C TYR A 10 1.59 -3.48 -2.62
N GLN A 11 0.49 -3.01 -3.21
CA GLN A 11 0.37 -1.73 -3.90
C GLN A 11 -0.84 -0.97 -3.34
N MET A 12 -0.88 0.35 -3.55
CA MET A 12 -2.07 1.14 -3.23
C MET A 12 -3.08 0.96 -4.34
N PHE A 13 -4.36 1.15 -4.02
CA PHE A 13 -5.43 1.11 -5.02
C PHE A 13 -6.02 2.50 -5.17
N ILE A 14 -5.77 3.16 -6.30
CA ILE A 14 -6.18 4.53 -6.59
C ILE A 14 -6.73 4.54 -8.01
N ASP A 15 -7.88 5.19 -8.21
CA ASP A 15 -8.53 5.33 -9.52
C ASP A 15 -8.82 4.01 -10.26
N GLY A 16 -9.13 2.95 -9.51
CA GLY A 16 -9.40 1.63 -10.10
C GLY A 16 -8.15 0.82 -10.44
N GLU A 17 -6.94 1.33 -10.16
CA GLU A 17 -5.67 0.70 -10.50
C GLU A 17 -4.78 0.44 -9.28
N PHE A 18 -3.94 -0.59 -9.38
CA PHE A 18 -2.88 -0.87 -8.39
C PHE A 18 -1.63 -0.08 -8.73
N VAL A 19 -1.26 0.86 -7.86
CA VAL A 19 -0.16 1.80 -8.07
C VAL A 19 0.87 1.75 -6.93
N ASN A 20 2.12 2.02 -7.27
CA ASN A 20 3.18 2.26 -6.28
C ASN A 20 3.04 3.65 -5.65
N SER A 21 3.65 3.86 -4.48
CA SER A 21 3.77 5.21 -3.93
C SER A 21 4.59 6.11 -4.85
N SER A 22 4.23 7.39 -4.91
CA SER A 22 5.03 8.42 -5.58
C SER A 22 6.47 8.47 -5.06
N SER A 23 6.71 8.12 -3.78
CA SER A 23 8.04 8.04 -3.19
C SER A 23 8.79 6.74 -3.49
N GLN A 24 8.09 5.71 -3.98
CA GLN A 24 8.57 4.33 -4.11
C GLN A 24 9.04 3.69 -2.79
N GLU A 25 8.84 4.35 -1.64
CA GLU A 25 9.16 3.80 -0.32
C GLU A 25 8.13 2.75 0.10
N THR A 26 8.59 1.74 0.85
CA THR A 26 7.74 0.74 1.48
C THR A 26 7.96 0.68 2.99
N THR A 27 6.94 0.22 3.72
CA THR A 27 6.97 -0.03 5.16
C THR A 27 6.75 -1.52 5.41
N LYS A 28 7.56 -2.09 6.30
CA LYS A 28 7.45 -3.49 6.73
C LYS A 28 6.30 -3.64 7.72
N VAL A 29 5.44 -4.63 7.49
CA VAL A 29 4.41 -5.04 8.43
C VAL A 29 4.96 -6.21 9.24
N LEU A 30 4.92 -6.07 10.57
CA LEU A 30 5.43 -7.06 11.50
C LEU A 30 4.28 -7.90 12.07
N ASN A 31 4.55 -9.18 12.33
CA ASN A 31 3.70 -10.00 13.16
C ASN A 31 3.81 -9.55 14.62
N PRO A 32 2.73 -9.11 15.29
CA PRO A 32 2.80 -8.63 16.67
C PRO A 32 3.21 -9.72 17.69
N ALA A 33 3.11 -11.00 17.34
CA ALA A 33 3.48 -12.11 18.22
C ALA A 33 4.96 -12.54 18.09
N THR A 34 5.59 -12.29 16.94
CA THR A 34 6.95 -12.81 16.65
C THR A 34 7.95 -11.74 16.20
N GLU A 35 7.49 -10.51 15.95
CA GLU A 35 8.25 -9.41 15.34
C GLU A 35 8.83 -9.72 13.96
N GLU A 36 8.48 -10.86 13.37
CA GLU A 36 8.91 -11.22 12.02
C GLU A 36 8.14 -10.40 10.97
N VAL A 37 8.82 -10.05 9.88
CA VAL A 37 8.19 -9.36 8.75
C VAL A 37 7.25 -10.32 8.03
N ILE A 38 6.01 -9.90 7.82
CA ILE A 38 5.00 -10.67 7.08
C ILE A 38 4.68 -10.09 5.70
N SER A 39 4.89 -8.79 5.50
CA SER A 39 4.69 -8.12 4.22
C SER A 39 5.37 -6.76 4.15
N GLU A 40 5.42 -6.19 2.94
CA GLU A 40 5.78 -4.79 2.68
C GLU A 40 4.62 -4.09 2.00
N ILE A 41 4.25 -2.91 2.51
CA ILE A 41 3.22 -2.04 1.95
C ILE A 41 3.83 -0.72 1.47
N PRO A 42 3.31 -0.08 0.42
CA PRO A 42 3.79 1.22 -0.02
C PRO A 42 3.55 2.28 1.07
N LYS A 43 4.52 3.17 1.26
CA LYS A 43 4.41 4.29 2.20
C LYS A 43 3.79 5.47 1.47
N GLY A 44 2.48 5.65 1.65
CA GLY A 44 1.73 6.74 1.02
C GLY A 44 2.28 8.12 1.36
N THR A 45 2.26 9.01 0.38
CA THR A 45 2.65 10.41 0.47
C THR A 45 1.44 11.34 0.38
N VAL A 46 1.65 12.63 0.64
CA VAL A 46 0.63 13.68 0.40
C VAL A 46 0.17 13.68 -1.07
N GLU A 47 1.06 13.41 -2.01
CA GLU A 47 0.72 13.33 -3.44
C GLU A 47 -0.22 12.16 -3.73
N ASP A 48 0.04 11.00 -3.12
CA ASP A 48 -0.79 9.81 -3.28
C ASP A 48 -2.20 10.06 -2.73
N VAL A 49 -2.29 10.75 -1.59
CA VAL A 49 -3.57 11.17 -0.99
C VAL A 49 -4.31 12.14 -1.90
N ARG A 50 -3.63 13.15 -2.46
CA ARG A 50 -4.27 14.10 -3.37
C ARG A 50 -4.86 13.40 -4.59
N ARG A 51 -4.10 12.52 -5.24
CA ARG A 51 -4.60 11.72 -6.38
C ARG A 51 -5.84 10.91 -6.01
N ALA A 52 -5.85 10.27 -4.85
CA ALA A 52 -7.00 9.52 -4.37
C ALA A 52 -8.24 10.40 -4.14
N ILE A 53 -8.06 11.61 -3.59
CA ILE A 53 -9.15 12.58 -3.40
C ILE A 53 -9.69 13.06 -4.74
N GLU A 54 -8.82 13.43 -5.67
CA GLU A 54 -9.20 13.91 -7.01
C GLU A 54 -10.01 12.83 -7.77
N SER A 55 -9.54 11.58 -7.77
CA SER A 55 -10.28 10.48 -8.39
C SER A 55 -11.62 10.21 -7.71
N ALA A 56 -11.69 10.31 -6.38
CA ALA A 56 -12.94 10.14 -5.64
C ALA A 56 -13.96 11.25 -5.98
N GLU A 57 -13.51 12.50 -6.07
CA GLU A 57 -14.35 13.64 -6.46
C GLU A 57 -14.92 13.46 -7.87
N LEU A 58 -14.09 13.04 -8.84
CA LEU A 58 -14.53 12.78 -10.22
C LEU A 58 -15.53 11.62 -10.32
N ALA A 59 -15.42 10.61 -9.46
CA ALA A 59 -16.30 9.44 -9.47
C ALA A 59 -17.63 9.67 -8.74
N GLN A 60 -17.73 10.70 -7.89
CA GLN A 60 -18.92 11.01 -7.13
C GLN A 60 -20.03 11.52 -8.06
N LYS A 61 -21.18 10.85 -8.03
CA LYS A 61 -22.40 11.33 -8.71
C LYS A 61 -23.07 12.40 -7.85
N GLU A 62 -23.72 13.36 -8.50
CA GLU A 62 -24.59 14.37 -7.86
C GLU A 62 -25.67 13.74 -6.96
#